data_AF-A0A822C032-F1
#
_entry.id   AF-A0A822C032-F1
#
_cell.length_a   1.000
_cell.length_b   1.000
_cell.length_c   1.000
_cell.angle_alpha   90.00
_cell.angle_beta   90.00
_cell.angle_gamma   90.00
#
_symmetry.space_group_name_H-M   'P 1'
#
loop_
_entity.id
_entity.type
_entity.pdbx_description
1 polymer ?
#
loop_
_entity_poly.entity_id
_entity_poly.type
_entity_poly.pdbx_seq_one_letter_code
_entity_poly.pdbx_strand_id
1 'polypeptide(L)' 'MKLLDGLDGCYRTIVADNFFTSIFLAKYLLEDDTYLIGTLRSNRVGSGSKVLEENLSRREVYGLQNKDGIKLI' A
#
# COMPACT_ATOMS: atom_id res chain seq x y z
N MET A 1 -10.64 10.95 5.06
CA MET A 1 -10.53 10.71 6.51
C MET A 1 -11.85 10.54 7.26
N LYS A 2 -13.03 10.94 6.77
CA LYS A 2 -14.29 10.83 7.56
C LYS A 2 -14.61 9.44 8.15
N LEU A 3 -14.20 8.35 7.51
CA LEU A 3 -14.42 6.98 8.02
C LEU A 3 -13.45 6.56 9.14
N LEU A 4 -12.40 7.35 9.37
CA LEU A 4 -11.34 7.10 10.35
C LEU A 4 -11.42 8.06 11.52
N ASP A 5 -12.46 8.89 11.61
CA ASP A 5 -12.60 9.92 12.64
C ASP A 5 -12.51 9.32 14.05
N GLY A 6 -11.50 9.74 14.82
CA GLY A 6 -11.20 9.23 16.15
C GLY A 6 -10.54 7.85 16.18
N LEU A 7 -10.16 7.30 15.02
CA LEU A 7 -9.52 5.99 14.89
C LEU A 7 -8.09 6.08 14.32
N ASP A 8 -7.75 7.19 13.66
CA ASP A 8 -6.43 7.58 13.15
C ASP A 8 -5.45 8.01 14.26
N GLY A 9 -4.16 8.14 13.94
CA GLY A 9 -3.10 8.51 14.91
C GLY A 9 -2.82 7.47 16.02
N CYS A 10 -3.35 6.25 15.89
CA CYS A 10 -3.40 5.25 16.98
C CYS A 10 -2.71 3.91 16.65
N TYR A 11 -1.76 3.89 15.71
CA TYR A 11 -1.02 2.68 15.27
C TYR A 11 -1.93 1.54 14.78
N ARG A 12 -3.15 1.88 14.35
CA ARG A 12 -4.11 0.90 13.81
C ARG A 12 -3.79 0.59 12.36
N THR A 13 -4.18 -0.60 11.93
CA THR A 13 -4.09 -1.02 10.52
C THR A 13 -5.46 -1.01 9.87
N ILE A 14 -5.60 -0.24 8.80
CA ILE A 14 -6.76 -0.23 7.92
C ILE A 14 -6.57 -1.33 6.89
N VAL A 15 -7.57 -2.18 6.73
CA VAL A 15 -7.63 -3.18 5.65
C VAL A 15 -8.70 -2.75 4.66
N ALA A 16 -8.31 -2.50 3.41
CA ALA A 16 -9.20 -1.92 2.41
C ALA A 16 -9.08 -2.59 1.03
N ASP A 17 -10.17 -2.55 0.28
CA ASP A 17 -10.17 -2.96 -1.13
C ASP A 17 -9.46 -1.92 -2.03
N ASN A 18 -9.08 -2.34 -3.24
CA ASN A 18 -8.39 -1.56 -4.26
C ASN A 18 -9.05 -0.24 -4.65
N PHE A 19 -10.34 -0.06 -4.36
CA PHE A 19 -11.03 1.19 -4.59
C PHE A 19 -10.47 2.30 -3.70
N PHE A 20 -10.13 1.96 -2.45
CA PHE A 20 -9.67 2.90 -1.42
C PHE A 20 -8.15 2.91 -1.25
N THR A 21 -7.39 2.05 -1.92
CA THR A 21 -5.92 2.02 -1.78
C THR A 21 -5.22 2.89 -2.83
N SER A 22 -4.18 3.60 -2.41
CA SER A 22 -3.17 4.19 -3.28
C SER A 22 -1.85 4.34 -2.53
N ILE A 23 -0.73 4.45 -3.27
CA ILE A 23 0.59 4.70 -2.67
C ILE A 23 0.60 6.02 -1.89
N PHE A 24 -0.04 7.05 -2.43
CA PHE A 24 -0.17 8.35 -1.76
C PHE A 24 -0.93 8.23 -0.43
N LEU A 25 -2.05 7.50 -0.42
CA LEU A 25 -2.81 7.28 0.81
C LEU A 25 -2.02 6.48 1.85
N ALA A 26 -1.30 5.44 1.41
CA ALA A 26 -0.44 4.66 2.30
C ALA A 26 0.63 5.54 2.96
N LYS A 27 1.24 6.45 2.20
CA LYS A 27 2.21 7.43 2.74
C LYS A 27 1.57 8.37 3.75
N TYR A 28 0.45 8.98 3.38
CA TYR A 28 -0.26 9.94 4.23
C TYR A 28 -0.67 9.32 5.58
N LEU A 29 -1.21 8.11 5.56
CA LEU A 29 -1.59 7.41 6.80
C LEU A 29 -0.37 7.02 7.63
N LEU A 30 0.72 6.60 6.97
CA LEU A 30 1.94 6.21 7.67
C LEU A 30 2.61 7.38 8.39
N GLU A 31 2.53 8.59 7.84
CA GLU A 31 2.99 9.82 8.49
C GLU A 31 2.12 10.21 9.71
N ASP A 32 0.90 9.69 9.79
CA ASP A 32 -0.07 9.89 10.88
C ASP A 32 -0.22 8.61 11.74
N ASP A 33 0.85 7.84 11.89
CA ASP A 33 0.90 6.63 12.72
C ASP A 33 -0.26 5.65 12.46
N THR A 34 -0.70 5.54 11.21
CA THR A 34 -1.80 4.68 10.78
C THR A 34 -1.36 3.83 9.60
N TYR A 35 -1.54 2.52 9.68
CA TYR A 35 -1.09 1.60 8.63
C TYR A 35 -2.20 1.29 7.64
N LEU A 36 -1.85 1.00 6.39
CA LEU A 36 -2.78 0.60 5.34
C LEU A 36 -2.33 -0.71 4.70
N ILE A 37 -3.23 -1.69 4.65
CA ILE A 37 -3.10 -2.92 3.89
C ILE A 37 -4.25 -3.01 2.90
N GLY A 38 -3.94 -3.38 1.68
CA GLY A 38 -4.96 -3.63 0.67
C GLY A 38 -4.34 -4.01 -0.66
N THR A 39 -5.19 -4.43 -1.59
CA THR A 39 -4.75 -4.75 -2.96
C THR A 39 -4.67 -3.48 -3.79
N LEU A 40 -3.66 -3.33 -4.64
CA LEU A 40 -3.57 -2.20 -5.57
C LEU A 40 -3.75 -2.68 -7.01
N ARG A 41 -4.53 -1.94 -7.83
CA ARG A 41 -4.61 -2.25 -9.27
C ARG A 41 -3.27 -1.97 -9.95
N SER A 42 -2.85 -2.83 -10.88
CA SER A 42 -1.56 -2.70 -11.59
C SER A 42 -1.37 -1.32 -12.24
N ASN A 43 -2.40 -0.77 -12.86
CA ASN A 43 -2.35 0.57 -13.48
C ASN A 43 -2.24 1.73 -12.48
N ARG A 44 -2.35 1.50 -11.17
CA ARG A 44 -2.22 2.51 -10.10
C ARG A 44 -0.87 2.49 -9.38
N VAL A 45 0.01 1.56 -9.73
CA VAL A 45 1.37 1.47 -9.16
C VAL A 45 2.28 2.59 -9.70
N GLY A 46 1.92 3.15 -10.85
CA GLY A 46 2.76 4.09 -11.60
C GLY A 46 3.61 3.36 -12.64
N SER A 47 3.98 4.09 -13.70
CA SER A 47 4.78 3.56 -14.81
C SER A 47 6.18 3.16 -14.33
N GLY A 48 6.66 1.97 -14.74
CA GLY A 48 8.04 1.53 -14.49
C GLY A 48 8.30 0.92 -13.11
N SER A 49 7.27 0.44 -12.42
CA SER A 49 7.48 -0.31 -11.18
C SER A 49 8.00 -1.71 -11.47
N LYS A 50 9.23 -1.99 -11.03
CA LYS A 50 9.88 -3.32 -11.15
C LYS A 50 9.02 -4.47 -10.63
N VAL A 51 8.16 -4.23 -9.63
CA VAL A 51 7.21 -5.24 -9.11
C VAL A 51 6.27 -5.77 -10.20
N LEU A 52 5.90 -4.94 -11.19
CA LEU A 52 5.03 -5.35 -12.30
C LEU A 52 5.77 -5.99 -13.47
N GLU A 53 7.09 -5.83 -13.52
CA GLU A 53 7.95 -6.27 -14.63
C GLU A 53 8.60 -7.64 -14.34
N GLU A 54 8.57 -8.09 -13.10
CA GLU A 54 9.22 -9.32 -12.66
C GLU A 54 8.50 -10.57 -13.21
N ASN A 55 9.26 -11.50 -13.79
CA ASN A 55 8.73 -12.77 -14.28
C ASN A 55 8.86 -13.85 -13.20
N LEU A 56 7.76 -14.16 -12.53
CA LEU A 56 7.73 -15.11 -11.42
C LEU A 56 7.23 -16.50 -11.83
N SER A 57 7.84 -17.52 -11.25
CA SER A 57 7.33 -18.89 -11.29
C SER A 57 6.13 -19.04 -10.35
N ARG A 58 5.31 -20.08 -10.57
CA ARG A 58 4.15 -20.36 -9.72
C ARG A 58 4.61 -20.55 -8.26
N ARG A 59 3.97 -19.82 -7.33
CA ARG A 59 4.26 -19.76 -5.88
C ARG A 59 5.46 -18.89 -5.49
N GLU A 60 6.11 -18.23 -6.44
CA GLU A 60 7.08 -17.18 -6.11
C GLU A 60 6.33 -15.88 -5.80
N VAL A 61 6.91 -15.10 -4.89
CA VAL A 61 6.39 -13.80 -4.46
C VAL A 61 7.58 -12.85 -4.47
N TYR A 62 7.39 -11.69 -5.11
CA TYR A 62 8.39 -10.64 -5.18
C TYR A 62 7.79 -9.36 -4.65
N GLY A 63 8.57 -8.63 -3.86
CA GLY A 63 8.12 -7.37 -3.30
C GLY A 63 9.25 -6.38 -3.16
N LEU A 64 8.89 -5.11 -3.23
CA LEU A 64 9.80 -3.98 -3.04
C LEU A 64 9.29 -3.09 -1.94
N GLN A 65 10.21 -2.58 -1.13
CA GLN A 65 9.92 -1.60 -0.10
C GLN A 65 10.78 -0.37 -0.33
N ASN A 66 10.17 0.81 -0.28
CA ASN A 66 10.91 2.06 -0.33
C ASN A 66 11.47 2.43 1.07
N LYS A 67 12.30 3.48 1.12
CA LYS A 67 12.88 3.99 2.38
C LYS A 67 11.84 4.50 3.38
N ASP A 68 10.66 4.88 2.90
CA ASP A 68 9.56 5.40 3.72
C ASP A 68 8.77 4.25 4.38
N GLY A 69 9.09 2.98 4.11
CA GLY A 69 8.40 1.82 4.70
C GLY A 69 7.21 1.30 3.90
N ILE A 70 6.91 1.88 2.73
CA ILE A 70 5.81 1.45 1.87
C ILE A 70 6.26 0.25 1.06
N LYS A 71 5.51 -0.85 1.16
CA LYS A 71 5.80 -2.13 0.51
C LYS A 71 4.75 -2.48 -0.54
N LEU A 72 5.20 -2.92 -1.70
CA LEU A 72 4.40 -3.55 -2.74
C LEU A 72 4.86 -5.00 -2.87
N ILE A 73 3.90 -5.92 -2.96
CA ILE A 73 4.09 -7.37 -3.07
C ILE A 73 3.16 -7.87 -4.17
#